data_AF-A0A660UF21-F1
#
_entry.id   AF-A0A660UF21-F1
#
_cell.length_a   1.000
_cell.length_b   1.000
_cell.length_c   1.000
_cell.angle_alpha   90.00
_cell.angle_beta   90.00
_cell.angle_gamma   90.00
#
_symmetry.space_group_name_H-M   'P 1'
#
loop_
_entity.id
_entity.type
_entity.pdbx_description
1 polymer ?
#
loop_
_entity_poly.entity_id
_entity_poly.type
_entity_poly.pdbx_seq_one_letter_code
_entity_poly.pdbx_strand_id
1 'polypeptide(L)'
;VCEIFNGVELSPVAWESIFTDALSSMTVKLIPPSLDQVLVGSIERSRHPDIKAVFLIGAAQKQFPVPVMGEMLLTEQDYQSAAAQLELANPYDQTLTHRPYLAYIALTRASKQVSLSYPMTDEKGAAIVPWSGIESLMASFTDVGVEFPAAIATNPEAIETSGQLGQWLCGQLGKDRQEPEGSGQDIAAGVLERMRDCDDEALKQTACKVQKSLDYDNAAAMDGELTGKLFKFPMTTSASRLGTFAKCPYQYFAKYTLGLKRRESVRFEPMDVGSFYHAVLEAIFKALQKQGKDWVDLSTDELVILCDGESERVISENAQLINFMRQRTHHRYIIESAREVLRSFVPMLAQLSGAGQFKQSQAEWKFGFDESFRFILPLDDGRKVHLRGLIDRLDTAEIDGQKAALVFDYKTGGKSVDFAGMLYGLDLQLPIYLLASHTGNIAPAGAFFLPIGSATSSASPSDIDTVEATFNKAKGLFDGRFFESLDTAAASSGGWSEFYNFYVNKDGEPYSYYKTSGALKPDDFDALLEHTERCIKKLIEDLVAGTIRITPCRIGTNSPCTWCDYRPLCRFDWQINDYNILENIGKEQALEKMKK
;
A
#
# COMPACT_ATOMS: atom_id res chain seq x y z
N VAL A 1 -28.24 34.69 0.46
CA VAL A 1 -29.47 34.75 -0.35
C VAL A 1 -29.05 35.21 -1.74
N CYS A 2 -29.52 34.55 -2.78
CA CYS A 2 -29.22 34.92 -4.16
C CYS A 2 -30.50 35.52 -4.77
N GLU A 3 -30.39 36.69 -5.39
CA GLU A 3 -31.50 37.36 -6.07
C GLU A 3 -31.55 36.89 -7.53
N ILE A 4 -32.61 36.17 -7.88
CA ILE A 4 -32.75 35.46 -9.16
C ILE A 4 -34.20 35.61 -9.66
N PHE A 5 -34.47 35.42 -10.95
CA PHE A 5 -35.81 35.58 -11.56
C PHE A 5 -36.45 36.95 -11.28
N ASN A 6 -35.67 38.03 -11.47
CA ASN A 6 -36.18 39.40 -11.40
C ASN A 6 -36.71 39.78 -9.99
N GLY A 7 -35.90 39.51 -8.95
CA GLY A 7 -36.16 39.96 -7.57
C GLY A 7 -36.59 38.88 -6.58
N VAL A 8 -36.57 37.59 -6.96
CA VAL A 8 -36.90 36.49 -6.04
C VAL A 8 -35.67 36.08 -5.24
N GLU A 9 -35.77 36.21 -3.92
CA GLU A 9 -34.74 35.79 -2.98
C GLU A 9 -34.80 34.27 -2.75
N LEU A 10 -33.76 33.55 -3.17
CA LEU A 10 -33.62 32.11 -2.94
C LEU A 10 -32.45 31.79 -2.03
N SER A 11 -32.58 30.68 -1.30
CA SER A 11 -31.44 30.11 -0.57
C SER A 11 -30.41 29.56 -1.58
N PRO A 12 -29.10 29.57 -1.24
CA PRO A 12 -28.07 29.02 -2.13
C PRO A 12 -28.33 27.56 -2.55
N VAL A 13 -28.89 26.75 -1.65
CA VAL A 13 -29.22 25.34 -1.92
C VAL A 13 -30.36 25.20 -2.93
N ALA A 14 -31.41 26.04 -2.81
CA ALA A 14 -32.51 26.03 -3.76
C ALA A 14 -32.05 26.48 -5.15
N TRP A 15 -31.18 27.49 -5.21
CA TRP A 15 -30.57 27.93 -6.46
C TRP A 15 -29.70 26.83 -7.10
N GLU A 16 -28.83 26.18 -6.32
CA GLU A 16 -27.98 25.10 -6.80
C GLU A 16 -28.79 23.96 -7.43
N SER A 17 -29.91 23.56 -6.81
CA SER A 17 -30.83 22.56 -7.36
C SER A 17 -31.40 23.00 -8.71
N ILE A 18 -32.00 24.19 -8.78
CA ILE A 18 -32.62 24.71 -10.01
C ILE A 18 -31.59 24.85 -11.13
N PHE A 19 -30.40 25.35 -10.79
CA PHE A 19 -29.32 25.54 -11.76
C PHE A 19 -28.79 24.20 -12.28
N THR A 20 -28.65 23.20 -11.41
CA THR A 20 -28.23 21.85 -11.80
C THR A 20 -29.28 21.18 -12.69
N ASP A 21 -30.57 21.34 -12.38
CA ASP A 21 -31.67 20.85 -13.22
C ASP A 21 -31.71 21.55 -14.58
N ALA A 22 -31.49 22.86 -14.61
CA ALA A 22 -31.40 23.60 -15.86
C ALA A 22 -30.23 23.09 -16.73
N LEU A 23 -29.06 22.89 -16.13
CA LEU A 23 -27.89 22.35 -16.83
C LEU A 23 -28.12 20.93 -17.35
N SER A 24 -28.80 20.07 -16.58
CA SER A 24 -29.11 18.70 -17.00
C SER A 24 -30.10 18.64 -18.17
N SER A 25 -30.96 19.65 -18.30
CA SER A 25 -31.91 19.77 -19.42
C SER A 25 -31.33 20.33 -20.71
N MET A 26 -30.10 20.89 -20.67
CA MET A 26 -29.47 21.47 -21.86
C MET A 26 -29.12 20.39 -22.88
N THR A 27 -29.59 20.56 -24.11
CA THR A 27 -29.27 19.65 -25.23
C THR A 27 -28.40 20.37 -26.25
N VAL A 28 -27.44 19.66 -26.84
CA VAL A 28 -26.63 20.16 -27.94
C VAL A 28 -27.48 20.13 -29.23
N LYS A 29 -27.30 21.13 -30.10
CA LYS A 29 -27.97 21.14 -31.41
C LYS A 29 -27.58 19.89 -32.22
N LEU A 30 -28.56 19.32 -32.92
CA LEU A 30 -28.35 18.19 -33.82
C LEU A 30 -27.27 18.52 -34.87
N ILE A 31 -26.35 17.59 -35.10
CA ILE A 31 -25.32 17.71 -36.14
C ILE A 31 -26.02 17.62 -37.51
N PRO A 32 -25.80 18.56 -38.44
CA PRO A 32 -26.40 18.50 -39.76
C PRO A 32 -26.04 17.19 -40.49
N PRO A 33 -26.99 16.53 -41.17
CA PRO A 33 -26.74 15.29 -41.90
C PRO A 33 -25.79 15.52 -43.10
N SER A 34 -24.99 14.50 -43.44
CA SER A 34 -24.11 14.47 -44.62
C SER A 34 -24.72 13.64 -45.78
N LEU A 35 -24.06 13.65 -46.95
CA LEU A 35 -24.53 12.96 -48.15
C LEU A 35 -24.43 11.42 -48.07
N ASP A 36 -23.43 10.89 -47.37
CA ASP A 36 -23.20 9.44 -47.21
C ASP A 36 -22.96 9.12 -45.73
N GLN A 37 -23.98 8.59 -45.07
CA GLN A 37 -23.97 8.35 -43.64
C GLN A 37 -24.90 7.19 -43.24
N VAL A 38 -24.54 6.54 -42.14
CA VAL A 38 -25.43 5.61 -41.44
C VAL A 38 -26.40 6.41 -40.57
N LEU A 39 -27.71 6.19 -40.77
CA LEU A 39 -28.74 6.82 -39.95
C LEU A 39 -28.94 6.03 -38.65
N VAL A 40 -28.53 6.62 -37.53
CA VAL A 40 -28.77 6.07 -36.18
C VAL A 40 -29.87 6.89 -35.51
N GLY A 41 -30.99 6.25 -35.12
CA GLY A 41 -32.13 6.95 -34.55
C GLY A 41 -33.15 6.01 -33.91
N SER A 42 -34.17 6.59 -33.28
CA SER A 42 -35.27 5.84 -32.67
C SER A 42 -36.42 5.60 -33.65
N ILE A 43 -37.14 4.48 -33.43
CA ILE A 43 -38.27 4.04 -34.26
C ILE A 43 -39.47 5.00 -34.16
N GLU A 44 -39.63 5.68 -33.02
CA GLU A 44 -40.81 6.50 -32.71
C GLU A 44 -40.80 7.88 -33.38
N ARG A 45 -39.62 8.47 -33.63
CA ARG A 45 -39.49 9.92 -33.95
C ARG A 45 -39.05 10.23 -35.37
N SER A 46 -38.75 9.21 -36.18
CA SER A 46 -37.97 9.39 -37.39
C SER A 46 -38.82 9.22 -38.66
N ARG A 47 -38.97 10.30 -39.45
CA ARG A 47 -39.46 10.20 -40.85
C ARG A 47 -38.31 9.70 -41.72
N HIS A 48 -38.27 8.40 -41.98
CA HIS A 48 -37.16 7.79 -42.69
C HIS A 48 -37.37 7.75 -44.22
N PRO A 49 -36.31 7.99 -45.02
CA PRO A 49 -36.29 7.79 -46.47
C PRO A 49 -36.33 6.30 -46.84
N ASP A 50 -36.22 5.97 -48.14
CA ASP A 50 -36.11 4.59 -48.62
C ASP A 50 -34.83 3.90 -48.09
N ILE A 51 -34.97 3.10 -47.04
CA ILE A 51 -33.86 2.38 -46.40
C ILE A 51 -33.70 0.99 -47.04
N LYS A 52 -32.45 0.63 -47.38
CA LYS A 52 -32.11 -0.69 -47.91
C LYS A 52 -31.93 -1.75 -46.81
N ALA A 53 -31.21 -1.40 -45.75
CA ALA A 53 -30.91 -2.30 -44.64
C ALA A 53 -31.19 -1.63 -43.29
N VAL A 54 -31.75 -2.37 -42.34
CA VAL A 54 -32.01 -1.90 -40.97
C VAL A 54 -31.33 -2.83 -39.97
N PHE A 55 -30.61 -2.23 -39.03
CA PHE A 55 -30.01 -2.92 -37.88
C PHE A 55 -30.78 -2.50 -36.63
N LEU A 56 -31.58 -3.41 -36.08
CA LEU A 56 -32.24 -3.23 -34.80
C LEU A 56 -31.29 -3.66 -33.69
N ILE A 57 -30.83 -2.69 -32.90
CA ILE A 57 -29.89 -2.89 -31.80
C ILE A 57 -30.66 -2.95 -30.48
N GLY A 58 -30.32 -3.90 -29.62
CA GLY A 58 -30.93 -4.03 -28.29
C GLY A 58 -32.34 -4.60 -28.33
N ALA A 59 -32.57 -5.61 -29.17
CA ALA A 59 -33.82 -6.37 -29.24
C ALA A 59 -34.01 -7.28 -28.00
N ALA A 60 -34.03 -6.66 -26.81
CA ALA A 60 -34.10 -7.31 -25.51
C ALA A 60 -35.42 -7.03 -24.79
N GLN A 61 -35.79 -7.91 -23.87
CA GLN A 61 -36.95 -7.75 -23.00
C GLN A 61 -36.83 -6.44 -22.21
N LYS A 62 -37.91 -5.66 -22.13
CA LYS A 62 -37.98 -4.32 -21.50
C LYS A 62 -37.17 -3.21 -22.19
N GLN A 63 -36.52 -3.49 -23.30
CA GLN A 63 -35.84 -2.47 -24.13
C GLN A 63 -36.50 -2.32 -25.50
N PHE A 64 -37.03 -3.42 -26.04
CA PHE A 64 -37.69 -3.44 -27.33
C PHE A 64 -39.02 -4.22 -27.29
N PRO A 65 -40.12 -3.64 -27.78
CA PRO A 65 -40.34 -2.19 -27.94
C PRO A 65 -40.08 -1.44 -26.62
N VAL A 66 -39.63 -0.18 -26.71
CA VAL A 66 -39.36 0.64 -25.51
C VAL A 66 -40.61 0.67 -24.62
N PRO A 67 -40.52 0.34 -23.32
CA PRO A 67 -41.68 0.41 -22.44
C PRO A 67 -42.09 1.87 -22.24
N VAL A 68 -43.39 2.12 -22.11
CA VAL A 68 -43.88 3.44 -21.72
C VAL A 68 -43.55 3.61 -20.24
N MET A 69 -42.58 4.46 -19.91
CA MET A 69 -42.36 4.91 -18.55
C MET A 69 -42.77 6.38 -18.44
N GLY A 70 -43.73 6.66 -17.57
CA GLY A 70 -44.13 8.01 -17.25
C GLY A 70 -44.77 8.06 -15.87
N GLU A 71 -44.34 9.01 -15.05
CA GLU A 71 -45.11 9.46 -13.90
C GLU A 71 -46.34 10.17 -14.45
N MET A 72 -47.51 9.56 -14.26
CA MET A 72 -48.76 10.16 -14.70
C MET A 72 -49.29 11.05 -13.58
N LEU A 73 -49.49 12.34 -13.89
CA LEU A 73 -50.21 13.24 -12.98
C LEU A 73 -51.69 12.81 -12.84
N LEU A 74 -52.26 12.27 -13.91
CA LEU A 74 -53.62 11.74 -13.96
C LEU A 74 -53.58 10.22 -13.89
N THR A 75 -54.31 9.64 -12.96
CA THR A 75 -54.49 8.19 -12.91
C THR A 75 -55.39 7.74 -14.07
N GLU A 76 -55.42 6.44 -14.33
CA GLU A 76 -56.32 5.87 -15.34
C GLU A 76 -57.80 6.17 -15.03
N GLN A 77 -58.17 6.23 -13.75
CA GLN A 77 -59.53 6.58 -13.32
C GLN A 77 -59.87 8.04 -13.62
N ASP A 78 -58.92 8.94 -13.43
CA ASP A 78 -59.07 10.36 -13.81
C ASP A 78 -59.25 10.49 -15.32
N TYR A 79 -58.50 9.71 -16.10
CA TYR A 79 -58.61 9.70 -17.55
C TYR A 79 -59.99 9.22 -18.01
N GLN A 80 -60.47 8.09 -17.49
CA GLN A 80 -61.77 7.50 -17.87
C GLN A 80 -62.93 8.43 -17.53
N SER A 81 -62.86 9.14 -16.41
CA SER A 81 -63.91 10.07 -15.98
C SER A 81 -63.91 11.38 -16.79
N ALA A 82 -62.73 11.88 -17.19
CA ALA A 82 -62.60 13.12 -17.95
C ALA A 82 -62.74 12.94 -19.48
N ALA A 83 -62.39 11.77 -20.03
CA ALA A 83 -62.42 11.49 -21.48
C ALA A 83 -63.83 11.56 -22.10
N ALA A 84 -64.89 11.48 -21.29
CA ALA A 84 -66.26 11.66 -21.74
C ALA A 84 -66.62 13.12 -22.08
N GLN A 85 -65.83 14.09 -21.58
CA GLN A 85 -66.13 15.53 -21.71
C GLN A 85 -64.98 16.35 -22.29
N LEU A 86 -63.76 15.79 -22.30
CA LEU A 86 -62.54 16.47 -22.74
C LEU A 86 -61.75 15.56 -23.69
N GLU A 87 -61.18 16.14 -24.74
CA GLU A 87 -60.19 15.44 -25.56
C GLU A 87 -58.84 15.42 -24.82
N LEU A 88 -58.43 14.24 -24.40
CA LEU A 88 -57.15 13.98 -23.71
C LEU A 88 -56.21 13.17 -24.62
N ALA A 89 -54.92 13.22 -24.34
CA ALA A 89 -53.91 12.43 -25.06
C ALA A 89 -54.03 10.93 -24.74
N ASN A 90 -53.91 10.04 -25.73
CA ASN A 90 -54.20 8.61 -25.61
C ASN A 90 -53.83 7.97 -24.25
N PRO A 91 -54.75 7.19 -23.65
CA PRO A 91 -54.51 6.53 -22.38
C PRO A 91 -53.35 5.52 -22.48
N TYR A 92 -52.78 5.20 -21.32
CA TYR A 92 -51.66 4.26 -21.18
C TYR A 92 -51.91 2.93 -21.92
N ASP A 93 -53.09 2.34 -21.73
CA ASP A 93 -53.47 1.06 -22.33
C ASP A 93 -53.58 1.09 -23.85
N GLN A 94 -54.07 2.19 -24.43
CA GLN A 94 -54.05 2.38 -25.88
C GLN A 94 -52.61 2.56 -26.38
N THR A 95 -51.77 3.30 -25.65
CA THR A 95 -50.36 3.46 -26.00
C THR A 95 -49.60 2.13 -25.95
N LEU A 96 -49.96 1.22 -25.03
CA LEU A 96 -49.41 -0.14 -24.96
C LEU A 96 -49.87 -1.02 -26.14
N THR A 97 -51.14 -0.94 -26.55
CA THR A 97 -51.64 -1.73 -27.70
C THR A 97 -51.03 -1.28 -29.04
N HIS A 98 -50.52 -0.06 -29.14
CA HIS A 98 -49.73 0.42 -30.29
C HIS A 98 -48.26 -0.01 -30.26
N ARG A 99 -47.73 -0.64 -29.19
CA ARG A 99 -46.31 -1.04 -29.12
C ARG A 99 -45.92 -2.19 -30.07
N PRO A 100 -46.74 -3.25 -30.24
CA PRO A 100 -46.48 -4.26 -31.28
C PRO A 100 -46.41 -3.66 -32.69
N TYR A 101 -47.12 -2.55 -32.95
CA TYR A 101 -47.02 -1.84 -34.22
C TYR A 101 -45.64 -1.18 -34.45
N LEU A 102 -44.93 -0.76 -33.40
CA LEU A 102 -43.54 -0.29 -33.52
C LEU A 102 -42.60 -1.44 -33.92
N ALA A 103 -42.83 -2.65 -33.42
CA ALA A 103 -42.08 -3.82 -33.85
C ALA A 103 -42.36 -4.14 -35.32
N TYR A 104 -43.63 -4.09 -35.74
CA TYR A 104 -44.00 -4.20 -37.16
C TYR A 104 -43.28 -3.16 -38.04
N ILE A 105 -43.27 -1.89 -37.63
CA ILE A 105 -42.54 -0.83 -38.34
C ILE A 105 -41.05 -1.19 -38.44
N ALA A 106 -40.40 -1.57 -37.34
CA ALA A 106 -38.97 -1.90 -37.34
C ALA A 106 -38.64 -3.07 -38.29
N LEU A 107 -39.51 -4.08 -38.33
CA LEU A 107 -39.33 -5.30 -39.13
C LEU A 107 -39.66 -5.12 -40.61
N THR A 108 -40.52 -4.16 -40.97
CA THR A 108 -40.97 -3.96 -42.37
C THR A 108 -40.34 -2.74 -43.04
N ARG A 109 -39.43 -2.03 -42.35
CA ARG A 109 -38.87 -0.76 -42.83
C ARG A 109 -37.81 -0.92 -43.92
N ALA A 110 -37.06 -2.01 -43.91
CA ALA A 110 -36.00 -2.23 -44.88
C ALA A 110 -36.55 -2.82 -46.18
N SER A 111 -36.06 -2.32 -47.32
CA SER A 111 -36.40 -2.88 -48.64
C SER A 111 -35.59 -4.12 -49.01
N LYS A 112 -34.47 -4.41 -48.31
CA LYS A 112 -33.60 -5.57 -48.61
C LYS A 112 -33.30 -6.45 -47.40
N GLN A 113 -32.88 -5.90 -46.27
CA GLN A 113 -32.37 -6.68 -45.13
C GLN A 113 -32.75 -6.08 -43.78
N VAL A 114 -33.14 -6.94 -42.84
CA VAL A 114 -33.32 -6.58 -41.43
C VAL A 114 -32.45 -7.50 -40.56
N SER A 115 -31.60 -6.91 -39.73
CA SER A 115 -30.78 -7.63 -38.75
C SER A 115 -31.20 -7.24 -37.35
N LEU A 116 -31.49 -8.23 -36.50
CA LEU A 116 -31.81 -8.04 -35.09
C LEU A 116 -30.64 -8.47 -34.23
N SER A 117 -30.22 -7.62 -33.31
CA SER A 117 -29.15 -7.91 -32.36
C SER A 117 -29.60 -7.64 -30.93
N TYR A 118 -29.18 -8.51 -30.01
CA TYR A 118 -29.38 -8.31 -28.58
C TYR A 118 -28.11 -8.72 -27.82
N PRO A 119 -27.74 -7.99 -26.76
CA PRO A 119 -26.63 -8.41 -25.91
C PRO A 119 -27.01 -9.65 -25.10
N MET A 120 -26.06 -10.57 -24.90
CA MET A 120 -26.25 -11.73 -24.02
C MET A 120 -26.12 -11.35 -22.54
N THR A 121 -25.31 -10.33 -22.24
CA THR A 121 -25.06 -9.84 -20.89
C THR A 121 -25.07 -8.32 -20.80
N ASP A 122 -25.43 -7.78 -19.65
CA ASP A 122 -25.27 -6.36 -19.33
C ASP A 122 -23.82 -6.01 -18.98
N GLU A 123 -23.55 -4.73 -18.70
CA GLU A 123 -22.21 -4.22 -18.31
C GLU A 123 -21.67 -4.84 -17.01
N LYS A 124 -22.53 -5.44 -16.19
CA LYS A 124 -22.18 -6.12 -14.93
C LYS A 124 -22.05 -7.64 -15.10
N GLY A 125 -22.28 -8.16 -16.32
CA GLY A 125 -22.25 -9.59 -16.64
C GLY A 125 -23.56 -10.34 -16.36
N ALA A 126 -24.66 -9.67 -16.01
CA ALA A 126 -25.94 -10.32 -15.81
C ALA A 126 -26.60 -10.66 -17.15
N ALA A 127 -27.26 -11.83 -17.24
CA ALA A 127 -27.89 -12.29 -18.46
C ALA A 127 -29.05 -11.38 -18.89
N ILE A 128 -29.11 -11.07 -20.20
CA ILE A 128 -30.18 -10.30 -20.80
C ILE A 128 -31.12 -11.24 -21.56
N VAL A 129 -32.41 -11.11 -21.31
CA VAL A 129 -33.45 -11.90 -22.00
C VAL A 129 -33.77 -11.23 -23.35
N PRO A 130 -33.76 -11.97 -24.47
CA PRO A 130 -34.14 -11.43 -25.77
C PRO A 130 -35.62 -11.00 -25.80
N TRP A 131 -35.97 -10.14 -26.74
CA TRP A 131 -37.38 -9.82 -27.01
C TRP A 131 -38.12 -11.07 -27.50
N SER A 132 -39.29 -11.35 -26.93
CA SER A 132 -40.07 -12.57 -27.21
C SER A 132 -40.47 -12.74 -28.67
N GLY A 133 -40.51 -11.66 -29.46
CA GLY A 133 -40.78 -11.75 -30.89
C GLY A 133 -39.68 -12.44 -31.70
N ILE A 134 -38.46 -12.55 -31.16
CA ILE A 134 -37.36 -13.29 -31.82
C ILE A 134 -37.72 -14.77 -31.97
N GLU A 135 -38.29 -15.40 -30.94
CA GLU A 135 -38.71 -16.81 -30.99
C GLU A 135 -39.76 -17.04 -32.08
N SER A 136 -40.75 -16.14 -32.17
CA SER A 136 -41.78 -16.19 -33.21
C SER A 136 -41.22 -16.02 -34.62
N LEU A 137 -40.22 -15.15 -34.79
CA LEU A 137 -39.54 -14.96 -36.08
C LEU A 137 -38.75 -16.21 -36.47
N MET A 138 -37.96 -16.77 -35.55
CA MET A 138 -37.21 -18.01 -35.79
C MET A 138 -38.13 -19.20 -36.11
N ALA A 139 -39.33 -19.24 -35.56
CA ALA A 139 -40.33 -20.26 -35.88
C ALA A 139 -41.02 -20.05 -37.24
N SER A 140 -41.11 -18.80 -37.72
CA SER A 140 -41.85 -18.43 -38.93
C SER A 140 -40.99 -18.47 -40.21
N PHE A 141 -39.67 -18.40 -40.07
CA PHE A 141 -38.73 -18.35 -41.19
C PHE A 141 -37.73 -19.51 -41.07
N THR A 142 -37.50 -20.23 -42.18
CA THR A 142 -36.61 -21.41 -42.21
C THR A 142 -35.17 -21.07 -42.62
N ASP A 143 -34.91 -19.84 -43.04
CA ASP A 143 -33.65 -19.33 -43.59
C ASP A 143 -33.06 -18.18 -42.77
N VAL A 144 -33.33 -18.15 -41.45
CA VAL A 144 -32.75 -17.14 -40.55
C VAL A 144 -31.33 -17.55 -40.16
N GLY A 145 -30.33 -16.79 -40.63
CA GLY A 145 -28.96 -16.89 -40.12
C GLY A 145 -28.85 -16.33 -38.70
N VAL A 146 -28.39 -17.13 -37.75
CA VAL A 146 -28.04 -16.67 -36.39
C VAL A 146 -26.53 -16.61 -36.28
N GLU A 147 -26.01 -15.41 -36.02
CA GLU A 147 -24.58 -15.16 -35.86
C GLU A 147 -24.24 -14.87 -34.40
N PHE A 148 -23.15 -15.47 -33.92
CA PHE A 148 -22.59 -15.21 -32.60
C PHE A 148 -21.21 -14.58 -32.78
N PRO A 149 -21.11 -13.25 -32.96
CA PRO A 149 -19.82 -12.59 -33.09
C PRO A 149 -19.03 -12.81 -31.80
N ALA A 150 -17.83 -13.39 -31.92
CA ALA A 150 -16.95 -13.60 -30.79
C ALA A 150 -16.40 -12.25 -30.29
N ALA A 151 -16.32 -12.07 -28.97
CA ALA A 151 -15.70 -10.88 -28.37
C ALA A 151 -14.20 -10.75 -28.71
N ILE A 152 -13.56 -11.88 -29.01
CA ILE A 152 -12.17 -11.97 -29.47
C ILE A 152 -12.19 -12.82 -30.73
N ALA A 153 -11.66 -12.29 -31.84
CA ALA A 153 -11.49 -13.06 -33.06
C ALA A 153 -10.53 -14.22 -32.77
N THR A 154 -10.99 -15.46 -32.92
CA THR A 154 -10.16 -16.66 -32.77
C THR A 154 -9.65 -17.18 -34.12
N ASN A 155 -10.36 -16.85 -35.20
CA ASN A 155 -9.99 -17.13 -36.58
C ASN A 155 -9.56 -15.83 -37.29
N PRO A 156 -8.44 -15.83 -38.04
CA PRO A 156 -8.05 -14.74 -38.95
C PRO A 156 -9.18 -14.17 -39.82
N GLU A 157 -10.11 -15.01 -40.28
CA GLU A 157 -11.20 -14.59 -41.16
C GLU A 157 -12.25 -13.72 -40.47
N ALA A 158 -12.30 -13.74 -39.13
CA ALA A 158 -13.22 -12.94 -38.32
C ALA A 158 -12.63 -11.58 -37.88
N ILE A 159 -11.44 -11.23 -38.38
CA ILE A 159 -10.75 -10.00 -38.01
C ILE A 159 -11.20 -8.87 -38.94
N GLU A 160 -11.88 -7.88 -38.37
CA GLU A 160 -12.42 -6.73 -39.12
C GLU A 160 -11.69 -5.42 -38.81
N THR A 161 -10.92 -5.39 -37.72
CA THR A 161 -10.24 -4.19 -37.23
C THR A 161 -8.78 -4.45 -36.87
N SER A 162 -7.96 -3.41 -36.91
CA SER A 162 -6.56 -3.46 -36.46
C SER A 162 -6.44 -3.80 -34.97
N GLY A 163 -7.43 -3.42 -34.15
CA GLY A 163 -7.50 -3.78 -32.73
C GLY A 163 -7.68 -5.28 -32.52
N GLN A 164 -8.65 -5.88 -33.22
CA GLN A 164 -8.86 -7.34 -33.20
C GLN A 164 -7.64 -8.09 -33.73
N LEU A 165 -7.00 -7.58 -34.79
CA LEU A 165 -5.78 -8.16 -35.34
C LEU A 165 -4.66 -8.19 -34.31
N GLY A 166 -4.43 -7.08 -33.61
CA GLY A 166 -3.42 -7.01 -32.55
C GLY A 166 -3.72 -7.95 -31.38
N GLN A 167 -4.98 -8.03 -30.94
CA GLN A 167 -5.39 -8.95 -29.87
C GLN A 167 -5.20 -10.42 -30.26
N TRP A 168 -5.61 -10.80 -31.47
CA TRP A 168 -5.43 -12.15 -31.98
C TRP A 168 -3.95 -12.53 -32.05
N LEU A 169 -3.10 -11.65 -32.61
CA LEU A 169 -1.65 -11.89 -32.68
C LEU A 169 -1.03 -12.06 -31.29
N CYS A 170 -1.36 -11.20 -30.33
CA CYS A 170 -0.88 -11.33 -28.95
C CYS A 170 -1.36 -12.63 -28.29
N GLY A 171 -2.62 -13.04 -28.52
CA GLY A 171 -3.15 -14.29 -27.96
C GLY A 171 -2.51 -15.55 -28.55
N GLN A 172 -2.13 -15.54 -29.83
CA GLN A 172 -1.51 -16.69 -30.51
C GLN A 172 0.01 -16.77 -30.25
N LEU A 173 0.68 -15.63 -30.16
CA LEU A 173 2.15 -15.54 -30.04
C LEU A 173 2.63 -15.28 -28.61
N GLY A 174 1.73 -14.96 -27.68
CA GLY A 174 2.02 -14.66 -26.28
C GLY A 174 2.61 -15.86 -25.52
N LYS A 175 3.41 -15.56 -24.49
CA LYS A 175 4.06 -16.56 -23.62
C LYS A 175 3.07 -17.30 -22.71
N ASP A 176 1.90 -16.72 -22.48
CA ASP A 176 0.82 -17.16 -21.59
C ASP A 176 -0.27 -17.97 -22.32
N ARG A 177 -0.06 -18.30 -23.59
CA ARG A 177 -1.01 -19.10 -24.38
C ARG A 177 -1.25 -20.48 -23.77
N GLN A 178 -2.47 -20.96 -23.86
CA GLN A 178 -2.88 -22.27 -23.31
C GLN A 178 -2.73 -23.43 -24.29
N GLU A 179 -2.69 -23.17 -25.61
CA GLU A 179 -2.58 -24.21 -26.62
C GLU A 179 -1.11 -24.49 -27.02
N PRO A 180 -0.75 -25.77 -27.26
CA PRO A 180 0.57 -26.15 -27.75
C PRO A 180 0.84 -25.62 -29.17
N GLU A 181 2.10 -25.67 -29.61
CA GLU A 181 2.52 -25.27 -30.95
C GLU A 181 1.65 -25.94 -32.04
N GLY A 182 1.10 -25.14 -32.95
CA GLY A 182 0.15 -25.58 -33.96
C GLY A 182 0.02 -24.57 -35.11
N SER A 183 -0.77 -24.92 -36.13
CA SER A 183 -0.88 -24.15 -37.38
C SER A 183 -1.34 -22.70 -37.19
N GLY A 184 -2.09 -22.39 -36.12
CA GLY A 184 -2.51 -21.03 -35.80
C GLY A 184 -1.34 -20.10 -35.45
N GLN A 185 -0.32 -20.62 -34.78
CA GLN A 185 0.89 -19.88 -34.43
C GLN A 185 1.71 -19.54 -35.67
N ASP A 186 1.90 -20.50 -36.57
CA ASP A 186 2.67 -20.28 -37.80
C ASP A 186 2.00 -19.22 -38.69
N ILE A 187 0.66 -19.26 -38.79
CA ILE A 187 -0.12 -18.23 -39.50
C ILE A 187 0.06 -16.87 -38.81
N ALA A 188 -0.08 -16.80 -37.48
CA ALA A 188 0.10 -15.55 -36.73
C ALA A 188 1.51 -14.96 -36.90
N ALA A 189 2.54 -15.81 -36.86
CA ALA A 189 3.93 -15.40 -37.07
C ALA A 189 4.14 -14.87 -38.50
N GLY A 190 3.63 -15.57 -39.51
CA GLY A 190 3.70 -15.12 -40.91
C GLY A 190 2.92 -13.82 -41.17
N VAL A 191 1.75 -13.65 -40.53
CA VAL A 191 0.97 -12.40 -40.60
C VAL A 191 1.76 -11.26 -39.96
N LEU A 192 2.33 -11.47 -38.77
CA LEU A 192 3.14 -10.45 -38.09
C LEU A 192 4.37 -10.04 -38.91
N GLU A 193 5.05 -10.99 -39.55
CA GLU A 193 6.17 -10.72 -40.46
C GLU A 193 5.72 -9.90 -41.67
N ARG A 194 4.63 -10.31 -42.34
CA ARG A 194 4.07 -9.56 -43.47
C ARG A 194 3.63 -8.14 -43.10
N MET A 195 3.07 -7.95 -41.91
CA MET A 195 2.68 -6.62 -41.44
C MET A 195 3.89 -5.69 -41.21
N ARG A 196 5.08 -6.24 -40.90
CA ARG A 196 6.31 -5.43 -40.79
C ARG A 196 6.82 -4.95 -42.14
N ASP A 197 6.66 -5.80 -43.16
CA ASP A 197 7.23 -5.59 -44.48
C ASP A 197 6.25 -4.96 -45.49
N CYS A 198 4.98 -4.79 -45.12
CA CYS A 198 3.97 -4.18 -45.99
C CYS A 198 4.17 -2.66 -46.15
N ASP A 199 3.59 -2.04 -47.18
CA ASP A 199 3.66 -0.58 -47.38
C ASP A 199 2.62 0.21 -46.54
N ASP A 200 1.75 -0.48 -45.81
CA ASP A 200 0.69 0.14 -45.00
C ASP A 200 1.21 0.54 -43.60
N GLU A 201 1.29 1.85 -43.35
CA GLU A 201 1.79 2.40 -42.10
C GLU A 201 0.94 2.03 -40.87
N ALA A 202 -0.37 1.85 -41.01
CA ALA A 202 -1.23 1.45 -39.90
C ALA A 202 -0.97 0.00 -39.47
N LEU A 203 -0.72 -0.88 -40.43
CA LEU A 203 -0.35 -2.27 -40.17
C LEU A 203 1.06 -2.37 -39.55
N LYS A 204 2.05 -1.62 -40.05
CA LYS A 204 3.39 -1.56 -39.44
C LYS A 204 3.35 -1.09 -37.98
N GLN A 205 2.59 -0.03 -37.70
CA GLN A 205 2.42 0.47 -36.33
C GLN A 205 1.78 -0.59 -35.42
N THR A 206 0.81 -1.34 -35.94
CA THR A 206 0.17 -2.43 -35.20
C THR A 206 1.16 -3.57 -34.93
N ALA A 207 1.93 -3.99 -35.93
CA ALA A 207 2.98 -5.01 -35.77
C ALA A 207 4.05 -4.61 -34.76
N CYS A 208 4.47 -3.35 -34.76
CA CYS A 208 5.43 -2.80 -33.79
C CYS A 208 4.87 -2.84 -32.35
N LYS A 209 3.59 -2.51 -32.16
CA LYS A 209 2.93 -2.60 -30.84
C LYS A 209 2.85 -4.05 -30.37
N VAL A 210 2.41 -4.97 -31.24
CA VAL A 210 2.34 -6.41 -30.93
C VAL A 210 3.72 -6.93 -30.53
N GLN A 211 4.76 -6.64 -31.31
CA GLN A 211 6.11 -7.11 -30.99
C GLN A 211 6.60 -6.60 -29.63
N LYS A 212 6.38 -5.31 -29.33
CA LYS A 212 6.71 -4.75 -28.01
C LYS A 212 5.96 -5.42 -26.87
N SER A 213 4.71 -5.86 -27.10
CA SER A 213 3.93 -6.61 -26.12
C SER A 213 4.45 -8.02 -25.92
N LEU A 214 4.86 -8.72 -26.99
CA LEU A 214 5.43 -10.07 -26.93
C LEU A 214 6.79 -10.11 -26.23
N ASP A 215 7.62 -9.10 -26.51
CA ASP A 215 8.96 -8.94 -25.93
C ASP A 215 8.93 -8.29 -24.54
N TYR A 216 7.76 -7.89 -24.06
CA TYR A 216 7.65 -7.20 -22.77
C TYR A 216 8.18 -8.10 -21.65
N ASP A 217 9.12 -7.54 -20.91
CA ASP A 217 9.65 -8.09 -19.67
C ASP A 217 9.69 -6.95 -18.65
N ASN A 218 9.15 -7.21 -17.45
CA ASN A 218 9.14 -6.22 -16.38
C ASN A 218 10.47 -6.28 -15.61
N ALA A 219 11.57 -6.06 -16.33
CA ALA A 219 12.92 -6.03 -15.80
C ALA A 219 13.40 -4.58 -15.61
N ALA A 220 14.14 -4.33 -14.54
CA ALA A 220 14.74 -3.04 -14.24
C ALA A 220 16.23 -3.20 -13.94
N ALA A 221 17.05 -2.45 -14.65
CA ALA A 221 18.50 -2.37 -14.46
C ALA A 221 19.00 -0.95 -14.72
N MET A 222 20.09 -0.57 -14.08
CA MET A 222 20.74 0.71 -14.26
C MET A 222 22.08 0.52 -14.96
N ASP A 223 22.44 1.43 -15.85
CA ASP A 223 23.76 1.40 -16.48
C ASP A 223 24.88 1.78 -15.48
N GLY A 224 26.07 1.22 -15.68
CA GLY A 224 27.20 1.41 -14.76
C GLY A 224 27.72 2.86 -14.70
N GLU A 225 27.61 3.60 -15.81
CA GLU A 225 28.09 4.99 -15.88
C GLU A 225 27.21 5.93 -15.04
N LEU A 226 25.90 5.78 -15.14
CA LEU A 226 24.89 6.48 -14.37
C LEU A 226 25.00 6.12 -12.89
N THR A 227 25.25 4.84 -12.60
CA THR A 227 25.46 4.37 -11.22
C THR A 227 26.65 5.08 -10.56
N GLY A 228 27.79 5.19 -11.27
CA GLY A 228 28.96 5.93 -10.77
C GLY A 228 28.74 7.44 -10.62
N LYS A 229 27.84 8.03 -11.42
CA LYS A 229 27.45 9.45 -11.30
C LYS A 229 26.52 9.69 -10.11
N LEU A 230 25.64 8.75 -9.80
CA LEU A 230 24.64 8.83 -8.73
C LEU A 230 25.24 8.52 -7.36
N PHE A 231 25.99 7.42 -7.23
CA PHE A 231 26.55 6.97 -5.95
C PHE A 231 28.00 7.40 -5.80
N LYS A 232 28.19 8.59 -5.21
CA LYS A 232 29.52 9.13 -4.90
C LYS A 232 29.98 8.70 -3.51
N PHE A 233 31.29 8.51 -3.38
CA PHE A 233 31.96 8.19 -2.11
C PHE A 233 32.72 9.41 -1.55
N PRO A 234 32.79 9.58 -0.22
CA PRO A 234 32.17 8.75 0.81
C PRO A 234 30.64 8.86 0.78
N MET A 235 29.96 7.71 0.86
CA MET A 235 28.49 7.64 0.76
C MET A 235 27.87 7.62 2.15
N THR A 236 26.84 8.44 2.37
CA THR A 236 26.08 8.45 3.64
C THR A 236 24.79 7.65 3.53
N THR A 237 24.58 6.68 4.43
CA THR A 237 23.38 5.84 4.49
C THR A 237 22.88 5.63 5.93
N SER A 238 21.76 4.93 6.10
CA SER A 238 21.13 4.63 7.39
C SER A 238 20.60 3.20 7.41
N ALA A 239 20.32 2.67 8.61
CA ALA A 239 19.73 1.34 8.78
C ALA A 239 18.42 1.17 7.98
N SER A 240 17.55 2.19 8.01
CA SER A 240 16.28 2.19 7.26
C SER A 240 16.47 2.16 5.74
N ARG A 241 17.49 2.84 5.21
CA ARG A 241 17.84 2.83 3.79
C ARG A 241 18.34 1.46 3.35
N LEU A 242 19.27 0.88 4.10
CA LEU A 242 19.81 -0.45 3.84
C LEU A 242 18.72 -1.52 3.91
N GLY A 243 17.90 -1.50 4.96
CA GLY A 243 16.78 -2.44 5.10
C GLY A 243 15.74 -2.30 3.99
N THR A 244 15.52 -1.08 3.46
CA THR A 244 14.65 -0.89 2.28
C THR A 244 15.24 -1.52 1.03
N PHE A 245 16.55 -1.36 0.81
CA PHE A 245 17.24 -1.97 -0.33
C PHE A 245 17.22 -3.50 -0.25
N ALA A 246 17.53 -4.07 0.92
CA ALA A 246 17.48 -5.51 1.15
C ALA A 246 16.08 -6.11 0.94
N LYS A 247 15.02 -5.37 1.33
CA LYS A 247 13.62 -5.77 1.08
C LYS A 247 13.27 -5.77 -0.39
N CYS A 248 13.63 -4.72 -1.12
CA CYS A 248 13.39 -4.59 -2.55
C CYS A 248 14.30 -3.50 -3.15
N PRO A 249 15.24 -3.85 -4.05
CA PRO A 249 16.11 -2.87 -4.69
C PRO A 249 15.34 -1.78 -5.46
N TYR A 250 14.26 -2.16 -6.16
CA TYR A 250 13.42 -1.18 -6.86
C TYR A 250 12.69 -0.22 -5.91
N GLN A 251 12.28 -0.68 -4.71
CA GLN A 251 11.68 0.20 -3.70
C GLN A 251 12.68 1.26 -3.24
N TYR A 252 13.93 0.86 -3.01
CA TYR A 252 15.00 1.81 -2.70
C TYR A 252 15.23 2.80 -3.83
N PHE A 253 15.29 2.32 -5.08
CA PHE A 253 15.45 3.16 -6.25
C PHE A 253 14.36 4.24 -6.33
N ALA A 254 13.08 3.82 -6.28
CA ALA A 254 11.94 4.74 -6.33
C ALA A 254 11.95 5.76 -5.18
N LYS A 255 12.22 5.31 -3.95
CA LYS A 255 12.15 6.14 -2.74
C LYS A 255 13.33 7.08 -2.57
N TYR A 256 14.56 6.57 -2.71
CA TYR A 256 15.78 7.26 -2.31
C TYR A 256 16.63 7.74 -3.49
N THR A 257 16.54 7.08 -4.66
CA THR A 257 17.28 7.50 -5.85
C THR A 257 16.47 8.52 -6.65
N LEU A 258 15.21 8.20 -6.97
CA LEU A 258 14.31 9.13 -7.66
C LEU A 258 13.66 10.16 -6.73
N GLY A 259 13.63 9.90 -5.42
CA GLY A 259 13.04 10.81 -4.44
C GLY A 259 11.51 10.93 -4.55
N LEU A 260 10.85 9.88 -5.05
CA LEU A 260 9.40 9.90 -5.25
C LEU A 260 8.66 9.93 -3.90
N LYS A 261 7.83 10.95 -3.73
CA LYS A 261 7.02 11.16 -2.53
C LYS A 261 5.55 10.88 -2.83
N ARG A 262 4.86 10.32 -1.84
CA ARG A 262 3.40 10.24 -1.85
C ARG A 262 2.83 11.65 -1.83
N ARG A 263 1.65 11.84 -2.46
CA ARG A 263 0.88 13.07 -2.30
C ARG A 263 0.55 13.24 -0.83
N GLU A 264 1.06 14.31 -0.22
CA GLU A 264 0.74 14.68 1.15
C GLU A 264 -0.77 15.00 1.22
N SER A 265 -1.46 14.29 2.10
CA SER A 265 -2.85 14.59 2.47
C SER A 265 -2.85 15.01 3.92
N VAL A 266 -3.69 15.96 4.31
CA VAL A 266 -3.85 16.37 5.71
C VAL A 266 -4.53 15.23 6.48
N ARG A 267 -3.73 14.26 6.90
CA ARG A 267 -4.08 13.12 7.75
C ARG A 267 -2.95 12.97 8.75
N PHE A 268 -3.30 12.67 9.99
CA PHE A 268 -2.33 12.33 11.01
C PHE A 268 -2.15 10.83 10.98
N GLU A 269 -0.96 10.41 10.60
CA GLU A 269 -0.60 9.00 10.44
C GLU A 269 -0.02 8.48 11.76
N PRO A 270 -0.03 7.16 12.00
CA PRO A 270 0.60 6.56 13.18
C PRO A 270 2.07 6.96 13.40
N MET A 271 2.78 7.32 12.33
CA MET A 271 4.16 7.83 12.39
C MET A 271 4.27 9.16 13.15
N ASP A 272 3.23 10.01 13.08
CA ASP A 272 3.21 11.32 13.75
C ASP A 272 3.05 11.17 15.28
N VAL A 273 2.39 10.10 15.75
CA VAL A 273 2.29 9.77 17.19
C VAL A 273 3.65 9.33 17.74
N GLY A 274 4.39 8.52 16.98
CA GLY A 274 5.73 8.08 17.38
C GLY A 274 6.65 9.27 17.60
N SER A 275 6.73 10.17 16.61
CA SER A 275 7.54 11.40 16.71
C SER A 275 7.14 12.28 17.90
N PHE A 276 5.86 12.35 18.24
CA PHE A 276 5.40 13.04 19.44
C PHE A 276 5.96 12.39 20.71
N TYR A 277 5.93 11.06 20.84
CA TYR A 277 6.51 10.37 21.98
C TYR A 277 8.02 10.62 22.13
N HIS A 278 8.79 10.51 21.04
CA HIS A 278 10.22 10.81 21.06
C HIS A 278 10.50 12.23 21.57
N ALA A 279 9.78 13.22 21.03
CA ALA A 279 9.96 14.62 21.41
C ALA A 279 9.66 14.88 22.90
N VAL A 280 8.60 14.28 23.44
CA VAL A 280 8.25 14.44 24.87
C VAL A 280 9.25 13.72 25.77
N LEU A 281 9.66 12.50 25.44
CA LEU A 281 10.64 11.75 26.25
C LEU A 281 12.02 12.43 26.24
N GLU A 282 12.45 12.98 25.10
CA GLU A 282 13.66 13.80 25.01
C GLU A 282 13.56 15.06 25.90
N ALA A 283 12.40 15.72 25.88
CA ALA A 283 12.14 16.91 26.67
C ALA A 283 12.20 16.64 28.19
N ILE A 284 11.57 15.54 28.64
CA ILE A 284 11.62 15.10 30.04
C ILE A 284 13.06 14.80 30.46
N PHE A 285 13.82 14.05 29.65
CA PHE A 285 15.21 13.74 29.97
C PHE A 285 16.09 14.98 30.09
N LYS A 286 15.94 15.96 29.17
CA LYS A 286 16.66 17.24 29.26
C LYS A 286 16.28 18.03 30.52
N ALA A 287 15.01 18.00 30.92
CA ALA A 287 14.55 18.64 32.13
C ALA A 287 15.16 17.99 33.39
N LEU A 288 15.25 16.66 33.43
CA LEU A 288 15.92 15.90 34.50
C LEU A 288 17.41 16.22 34.58
N GLN A 289 18.12 16.19 33.44
CA GLN A 289 19.54 16.56 33.39
C GLN A 289 19.81 17.98 33.88
N LYS A 290 18.96 18.94 33.50
CA LYS A 290 19.09 20.34 33.96
C LYS A 290 18.92 20.48 35.47
N GLN A 291 18.15 19.59 36.09
CA GLN A 291 17.96 19.52 37.54
C GLN A 291 19.02 18.68 38.25
N GLY A 292 19.92 18.01 37.50
CA GLY A 292 20.89 17.06 38.04
C GLY A 292 20.23 15.82 38.66
N LYS A 293 19.04 15.44 38.20
CA LYS A 293 18.27 14.28 38.67
C LYS A 293 18.23 13.18 37.61
N ASP A 294 18.07 11.94 38.05
CA ASP A 294 17.73 10.77 37.24
C ASP A 294 16.23 10.43 37.37
N TRP A 295 15.72 9.55 36.51
CA TRP A 295 14.34 9.06 36.53
C TRP A 295 13.93 8.49 37.90
N VAL A 296 14.85 7.84 38.59
CA VAL A 296 14.61 7.19 39.90
C VAL A 296 14.54 8.19 41.07
N ASP A 297 14.97 9.44 40.86
CA ASP A 297 15.03 10.46 41.92
C ASP A 297 13.68 11.18 42.13
N LEU A 298 12.71 10.96 41.24
CA LEU A 298 11.37 11.55 41.30
C LEU A 298 10.34 10.50 41.70
N SER A 299 9.37 10.90 42.51
CA SER A 299 8.18 10.10 42.76
C SER A 299 7.30 9.97 41.50
N THR A 300 6.42 8.97 41.48
CA THR A 300 5.45 8.75 40.39
C THR A 300 4.64 10.01 40.07
N ASP A 301 4.15 10.71 41.09
CA ASP A 301 3.35 11.93 40.90
C ASP A 301 4.18 13.07 40.31
N GLU A 302 5.42 13.26 40.77
CA GLU A 302 6.33 14.27 40.23
C GLU A 302 6.69 13.99 38.77
N LEU A 303 6.91 12.72 38.42
CA LEU A 303 7.17 12.29 37.04
C LEU A 303 5.99 12.55 36.11
N VAL A 304 4.76 12.27 36.56
CA VAL A 304 3.54 12.54 35.78
C VAL A 304 3.34 14.03 35.57
N ILE A 305 3.54 14.85 36.61
CA ILE A 305 3.47 16.32 36.50
C ILE A 305 4.51 16.84 35.51
N LEU A 306 5.75 16.34 35.57
CA LEU A 306 6.81 16.69 34.64
C LEU A 306 6.45 16.29 33.20
N CYS A 307 5.93 15.08 33.01
CA CYS A 307 5.48 14.56 31.73
C CYS A 307 4.39 15.44 31.11
N ASP A 308 3.43 15.89 31.92
CA ASP A 308 2.36 16.79 31.48
C ASP A 308 2.87 18.16 31.04
N GLY A 309 3.77 18.75 31.84
CA GLY A 309 4.38 20.03 31.54
C GLY A 309 5.18 20.00 30.24
N GLU A 310 6.02 18.97 30.05
CA GLU A 310 6.82 18.83 28.83
C GLU A 310 5.96 18.45 27.62
N SER A 311 4.89 17.67 27.80
CA SER A 311 3.91 17.39 26.73
C SER A 311 3.26 18.67 26.21
N GLU A 312 2.80 19.53 27.12
CA GLU A 312 2.17 20.81 26.78
C GLU A 312 3.18 21.75 26.08
N ARG A 313 4.44 21.73 26.53
CA ARG A 313 5.52 22.49 25.90
C ARG A 313 5.78 22.02 24.47
N VAL A 314 5.88 20.72 24.23
CA VAL A 314 6.06 20.16 22.87
C VAL A 314 4.89 20.50 21.95
N ILE A 315 3.65 20.43 22.45
CA ILE A 315 2.46 20.80 21.66
C ILE A 315 2.49 22.29 21.30
N SER A 316 2.77 23.16 22.28
CA SER A 316 2.76 24.62 22.10
C SER A 316 3.89 25.15 21.23
N GLU A 317 5.04 24.46 21.19
CA GLU A 317 6.18 24.79 20.31
C GLU A 317 6.02 24.24 18.88
N ASN A 318 5.05 23.36 18.62
CA ASN A 318 4.85 22.71 17.32
C ASN A 318 3.58 23.20 16.59
N ALA A 319 3.75 24.13 15.65
CA ALA A 319 2.66 24.70 14.85
C ALA A 319 1.85 23.65 14.05
N GLN A 320 2.46 22.54 13.64
CA GLN A 320 1.75 21.47 12.92
C GLN A 320 0.78 20.74 13.85
N LEU A 321 1.21 20.41 15.08
CA LEU A 321 0.36 19.78 16.09
C LEU A 321 -0.80 20.72 16.48
N ILE A 322 -0.54 22.02 16.68
CA ILE A 322 -1.58 23.00 16.97
C ILE A 322 -2.63 23.04 15.85
N ASN A 323 -2.19 23.16 14.59
CA ASN A 323 -3.10 23.20 13.46
C ASN A 323 -3.88 21.90 13.31
N PHE A 324 -3.23 20.75 13.54
CA PHE A 324 -3.85 19.44 13.49
C PHE A 324 -4.99 19.32 14.52
N MET A 325 -4.72 19.66 15.78
CA MET A 325 -5.69 19.60 16.88
C MET A 325 -6.88 20.53 16.68
N ARG A 326 -6.68 21.70 16.04
CA ARG A 326 -7.75 22.69 15.79
C ARG A 326 -8.74 22.28 14.71
N GLN A 327 -8.40 21.33 13.84
CA GLN A 327 -9.27 20.96 12.72
C GLN A 327 -10.51 20.17 13.13
N ARG A 328 -10.37 19.23 14.09
CA ARG A 328 -11.47 18.35 14.52
C ARG A 328 -11.29 17.92 15.98
N THR A 329 -12.40 17.72 16.69
CA THR A 329 -12.41 17.16 18.06
C THR A 329 -11.70 15.80 18.14
N HIS A 330 -11.85 14.97 17.10
CA HIS A 330 -11.15 13.68 16.98
C HIS A 330 -9.61 13.85 16.98
N HIS A 331 -9.08 14.88 16.30
CA HIS A 331 -7.64 15.11 16.26
C HIS A 331 -7.08 15.49 17.63
N ARG A 332 -7.81 16.35 18.36
CA ARG A 332 -7.47 16.66 19.75
C ARG A 332 -7.48 15.42 20.63
N TYR A 333 -8.49 14.56 20.47
CA TYR A 333 -8.56 13.29 21.22
C TYR A 333 -7.34 12.41 20.98
N ILE A 334 -6.84 12.28 19.75
CA ILE A 334 -5.64 11.48 19.45
C ILE A 334 -4.42 11.95 20.26
N ILE A 335 -4.18 13.26 20.32
CA ILE A 335 -3.03 13.81 21.08
C ILE A 335 -3.23 13.63 22.59
N GLU A 336 -4.44 13.86 23.10
CA GLU A 336 -4.74 13.63 24.51
C GLU A 336 -4.62 12.14 24.90
N SER A 337 -5.05 11.21 24.04
CA SER A 337 -4.82 9.78 24.24
C SER A 337 -3.33 9.43 24.24
N ALA A 338 -2.53 10.06 23.38
CA ALA A 338 -1.09 9.88 23.37
C ALA A 338 -0.45 10.39 24.68
N ARG A 339 -0.91 11.54 25.21
CA ARG A 339 -0.47 12.03 26.53
C ARG A 339 -0.78 11.05 27.65
N GLU A 340 -1.98 10.47 27.66
CA GLU A 340 -2.38 9.49 28.67
C GLU A 340 -1.49 8.22 28.61
N VAL A 341 -1.14 7.77 27.41
CA VAL A 341 -0.18 6.69 27.23
C VAL A 341 1.19 7.05 27.82
N LEU A 342 1.68 8.28 27.65
CA LEU A 342 2.94 8.71 28.26
C LEU A 342 2.87 8.78 29.80
N ARG A 343 1.75 9.25 30.36
CA ARG A 343 1.54 9.30 31.82
C ARG A 343 1.70 7.93 32.49
N SER A 344 1.17 6.88 31.86
CA SER A 344 1.33 5.51 32.36
C SER A 344 2.73 4.94 32.08
N PHE A 345 3.41 5.39 31.02
CA PHE A 345 4.71 4.88 30.60
C PHE A 345 5.91 5.47 31.36
N VAL A 346 5.87 6.74 31.76
CA VAL A 346 7.01 7.39 32.45
C VAL A 346 7.36 6.74 33.80
N PRO A 347 6.41 6.39 34.69
CA PRO A 347 6.73 5.69 35.93
C PRO A 347 7.39 4.32 35.68
N MET A 348 6.94 3.63 34.64
CA MET A 348 7.47 2.36 34.16
C MET A 348 8.93 2.53 33.66
N LEU A 349 9.25 3.64 32.97
CA LEU A 349 10.65 3.97 32.63
C LEU A 349 11.54 4.20 33.86
N ALA A 350 11.01 4.80 34.92
CA ALA A 350 11.76 5.00 36.16
C ALA A 350 12.07 3.67 36.85
N GLN A 351 11.10 2.74 36.90
CA GLN A 351 11.32 1.38 37.40
C GLN A 351 12.39 0.64 36.58
N LEU A 352 12.33 0.71 35.25
CA LEU A 352 13.35 0.15 34.35
C LEU A 352 14.74 0.72 34.63
N SER A 353 14.84 2.05 34.81
CA SER A 353 16.11 2.74 35.15
C SER A 353 16.65 2.32 36.53
N GLY A 354 15.79 1.82 37.42
CA GLY A 354 16.15 1.30 38.73
C GLY A 354 16.51 -0.19 38.78
N ALA A 355 16.28 -0.95 37.69
CA ALA A 355 16.48 -2.40 37.67
C ALA A 355 17.96 -2.82 37.75
N GLY A 356 18.84 -1.99 37.18
CA GLY A 356 20.25 -2.32 36.99
C GLY A 356 21.18 -1.12 37.17
N GLN A 357 22.42 -1.30 36.71
CA GLN A 357 23.48 -0.30 36.82
C GLN A 357 23.50 0.68 35.64
N PHE A 358 22.81 0.37 34.55
CA PHE A 358 22.75 1.22 33.36
C PHE A 358 21.88 2.45 33.60
N LYS A 359 22.46 3.63 33.37
CA LYS A 359 21.77 4.93 33.52
C LYS A 359 21.74 5.69 32.21
N GLN A 360 20.61 6.35 31.95
CA GLN A 360 20.44 7.12 30.72
C GLN A 360 21.43 8.27 30.67
N SER A 361 22.29 8.24 29.64
CA SER A 361 23.36 9.21 29.44
C SER A 361 23.02 10.22 28.34
N GLN A 362 22.27 9.79 27.32
CA GLN A 362 21.84 10.60 26.19
C GLN A 362 20.41 10.24 25.78
N ALA A 363 19.71 11.21 25.20
CA ALA A 363 18.46 11.02 24.46
C ALA A 363 18.65 11.54 23.03
N GLU A 364 17.98 10.93 22.05
CA GLU A 364 18.03 11.36 20.64
C GLU A 364 19.48 11.51 20.14
N TRP A 365 20.34 10.55 20.49
CA TRP A 365 21.76 10.59 20.21
C TRP A 365 22.01 10.40 18.71
N LYS A 366 22.54 11.46 18.09
CA LYS A 366 22.84 11.52 16.66
C LYS A 366 24.26 11.02 16.41
N PHE A 367 24.40 10.01 15.56
CA PHE A 367 25.69 9.62 15.01
C PHE A 367 25.70 9.78 13.49
N GLY A 368 26.87 10.09 12.93
CA GLY A 368 27.09 10.22 11.49
C GLY A 368 26.60 11.52 10.83
N PHE A 369 26.06 12.47 11.60
CA PHE A 369 25.65 13.80 11.11
C PHE A 369 26.80 14.82 11.11
N ASP A 370 27.74 14.67 12.04
CA ASP A 370 28.82 15.61 12.32
C ASP A 370 30.17 14.93 12.03
N GLU A 371 31.23 15.67 11.71
CA GLU A 371 32.55 15.06 11.42
C GLU A 371 33.16 14.33 12.62
N SER A 372 32.81 14.76 13.84
CA SER A 372 33.35 14.26 15.11
C SER A 372 32.88 12.86 15.49
N PHE A 373 31.73 12.41 14.99
CA PHE A 373 31.13 11.13 15.34
C PHE A 373 30.61 10.40 14.10
N ARG A 374 31.51 10.02 13.20
CA ARG A 374 31.17 9.19 12.02
C ARG A 374 31.44 7.72 12.30
N PHE A 375 30.42 6.89 12.20
CA PHE A 375 30.62 5.44 12.05
C PHE A 375 31.01 5.16 10.59
N ILE A 376 32.30 4.91 10.37
CA ILE A 376 32.88 4.73 9.04
C ILE A 376 33.14 3.24 8.85
N LEU A 377 32.44 2.64 7.89
CA LEU A 377 32.69 1.27 7.46
C LEU A 377 33.57 1.28 6.20
N PRO A 378 34.81 0.78 6.25
CA PRO A 378 35.63 0.62 5.06
C PRO A 378 35.12 -0.57 4.22
N LEU A 379 34.92 -0.35 2.92
CA LEU A 379 34.71 -1.42 1.95
C LEU A 379 36.05 -2.09 1.61
N ASP A 380 35.99 -3.28 1.03
CA ASP A 380 37.17 -4.11 0.77
C ASP A 380 38.11 -3.47 -0.28
N ASP A 381 37.60 -2.55 -1.10
CA ASP A 381 38.36 -1.75 -2.07
C ASP A 381 38.85 -0.38 -1.53
N GLY A 382 38.68 -0.12 -0.23
CA GLY A 382 39.12 1.10 0.43
C GLY A 382 38.15 2.28 0.36
N ARG A 383 37.02 2.16 -0.36
CA ARG A 383 35.94 3.16 -0.30
C ARG A 383 35.31 3.19 1.09
N LYS A 384 34.76 4.34 1.49
CA LYS A 384 34.21 4.58 2.83
C LYS A 384 32.71 4.81 2.81
N VAL A 385 31.99 4.09 3.64
CA VAL A 385 30.56 4.30 3.89
C VAL A 385 30.40 4.96 5.25
N HIS A 386 29.68 6.09 5.28
CA HIS A 386 29.28 6.77 6.51
C HIS A 386 27.88 6.32 6.89
N LEU A 387 27.75 5.73 8.06
CA LEU A 387 26.45 5.39 8.63
C LEU A 387 25.99 6.51 9.55
N ARG A 388 24.74 6.92 9.38
CA ARG A 388 24.07 7.87 10.26
C ARG A 388 22.77 7.31 10.78
N GLY A 389 22.42 7.73 11.98
CA GLY A 389 21.20 7.31 12.65
C GLY A 389 20.95 8.13 13.90
N LEU A 390 19.81 7.83 14.51
CA LEU A 390 19.29 8.51 15.68
C LEU A 390 18.94 7.41 16.67
N ILE A 391 19.71 7.33 17.75
CA ILE A 391 19.47 6.40 18.85
C ILE A 391 18.59 7.12 19.87
N ASP A 392 17.37 6.62 20.07
CA ASP A 392 16.38 7.32 20.91
C ASP A 392 16.84 7.46 22.36
N ARG A 393 17.47 6.41 22.91
CA ARG A 393 18.03 6.41 24.27
C ARG A 393 19.31 5.58 24.35
N LEU A 394 20.35 6.16 24.96
CA LEU A 394 21.63 5.52 25.22
C LEU A 394 21.91 5.51 26.72
N ASP A 395 21.99 4.32 27.29
CA ASP A 395 22.31 4.13 28.70
C ASP A 395 23.74 3.61 28.84
N THR A 396 24.47 4.08 29.84
CA THR A 396 25.84 3.64 30.09
C THR A 396 26.05 3.22 31.54
N ALA A 397 26.92 2.24 31.75
CA ALA A 397 27.39 1.80 33.05
C ALA A 397 28.90 1.60 33.01
N GLU A 398 29.56 1.65 34.16
CA GLU A 398 30.96 1.26 34.32
C GLU A 398 31.00 -0.09 35.05
N ILE A 399 31.42 -1.13 34.35
CA ILE A 399 31.36 -2.53 34.79
C ILE A 399 32.76 -3.10 34.64
N ASP A 400 33.35 -3.59 35.73
CA ASP A 400 34.71 -4.15 35.76
C ASP A 400 35.79 -3.23 35.14
N GLY A 401 35.63 -1.90 35.30
CA GLY A 401 36.56 -0.90 34.75
C GLY A 401 36.42 -0.65 33.24
N GLN A 402 35.42 -1.26 32.59
CA GLN A 402 35.04 -1.00 31.21
C GLN A 402 33.71 -0.27 31.17
N LYS A 403 33.63 0.80 30.37
CA LYS A 403 32.35 1.47 30.12
C LYS A 403 31.54 0.62 29.15
N ALA A 404 30.29 0.34 29.47
CA ALA A 404 29.37 -0.42 28.62
C ALA A 404 28.17 0.45 28.23
N ALA A 405 27.56 0.16 27.08
CA ALA A 405 26.41 0.90 26.57
C ALA A 405 25.23 0.01 26.16
N LEU A 406 24.03 0.41 26.57
CA LEU A 406 22.75 -0.11 26.09
C LEU A 406 22.06 0.90 25.19
N VAL A 407 21.44 0.40 24.14
CA VAL A 407 20.65 1.20 23.21
C VAL A 407 19.18 0.82 23.32
N PHE A 408 18.30 1.82 23.40
CA PHE A 408 16.87 1.63 23.36
C PHE A 408 16.27 2.38 22.17
N ASP A 409 15.30 1.73 21.52
CA ASP A 409 14.49 2.30 20.46
C ASP A 409 13.01 2.20 20.87
N TYR A 410 12.34 3.35 20.97
CA TYR A 410 10.95 3.40 21.43
C TYR A 410 9.99 3.02 20.29
N LYS A 411 9.01 2.18 20.60
CA LYS A 411 8.03 1.69 19.61
C LYS A 411 6.62 1.67 20.16
N THR A 412 5.64 2.10 19.38
CA THR A 412 4.21 2.15 19.77
C THR A 412 3.50 0.79 19.77
N GLY A 413 4.27 -0.31 19.73
CA GLY A 413 3.75 -1.67 19.71
C GLY A 413 4.80 -2.70 20.11
N GLY A 414 4.39 -3.94 20.34
CA GLY A 414 5.24 -5.02 20.85
C GLY A 414 6.16 -5.67 19.80
N LYS A 415 6.91 -4.88 19.03
CA LYS A 415 7.88 -5.38 18.04
C LYS A 415 8.90 -6.29 18.73
N SER A 416 9.13 -7.48 18.18
CA SER A 416 10.18 -8.40 18.62
C SER A 416 11.39 -8.33 17.70
N VAL A 417 12.53 -8.81 18.21
CA VAL A 417 13.73 -9.03 17.41
C VAL A 417 13.44 -10.09 16.33
N ASP A 418 13.84 -9.80 15.09
CA ASP A 418 13.74 -10.71 13.95
C ASP A 418 15.14 -11.15 13.50
N PHE A 419 15.57 -12.32 13.99
CA PHE A 419 16.88 -12.88 13.65
C PHE A 419 17.01 -13.30 12.18
N ALA A 420 15.91 -13.74 11.54
CA ALA A 420 15.91 -14.02 10.11
C ALA A 420 16.08 -12.71 9.33
N GLY A 421 15.36 -11.67 9.73
CA GLY A 421 15.51 -10.32 9.19
C GLY A 421 16.95 -9.79 9.33
N MET A 422 17.60 -10.00 10.47
CA MET A 422 19.02 -9.63 10.67
C MET A 422 19.96 -10.43 9.78
N LEU A 423 19.74 -11.75 9.63
CA LEU A 423 20.56 -12.60 8.77
C LEU A 423 20.55 -12.07 7.31
N TYR A 424 19.37 -11.73 6.80
CA TYR A 424 19.19 -11.30 5.41
C TYR A 424 19.31 -9.79 5.19
N GLY A 425 19.65 -9.01 6.23
CA GLY A 425 19.81 -7.56 6.13
C GLY A 425 18.50 -6.75 6.05
N LEU A 426 17.36 -7.36 6.34
CA LEU A 426 16.03 -6.74 6.32
C LEU A 426 15.76 -5.88 7.57
N ASP A 427 16.32 -6.28 8.72
CA ASP A 427 16.24 -5.54 9.98
C ASP A 427 17.65 -5.35 10.57
N LEU A 428 18.27 -4.22 10.22
CA LEU A 428 19.63 -3.86 10.62
C LEU A 428 19.66 -2.76 11.70
N GLN A 429 18.51 -2.33 12.22
CA GLN A 429 18.44 -1.15 13.07
C GLN A 429 19.20 -1.33 14.40
N LEU A 430 18.82 -2.34 15.21
CA LEU A 430 19.49 -2.61 16.48
C LEU A 430 20.97 -2.98 16.30
N PRO A 431 21.36 -3.86 15.36
CA PRO A 431 22.77 -4.19 15.16
C PRO A 431 23.62 -2.98 14.73
N ILE A 432 23.12 -2.11 13.85
CA ILE A 432 23.85 -0.88 13.48
C ILE A 432 23.97 0.06 14.68
N TYR A 433 22.97 0.14 15.54
CA TYR A 433 23.03 0.97 16.75
C TYR A 433 24.05 0.45 17.76
N LEU A 434 24.19 -0.87 17.89
CA LEU A 434 25.25 -1.49 18.69
C LEU A 434 26.64 -1.20 18.13
N LEU A 435 26.82 -1.37 16.81
CA LEU A 435 28.08 -1.01 16.15
C LEU A 435 28.41 0.47 16.33
N ALA A 436 27.40 1.36 16.25
CA ALA A 436 27.58 2.79 16.43
C ALA A 436 27.88 3.18 17.89
N SER A 437 27.38 2.44 18.88
CA SER A 437 27.69 2.70 20.30
C SER A 437 29.09 2.22 20.71
N HIS A 438 29.71 1.38 19.89
CA HIS A 438 31.10 0.95 20.08
C HIS A 438 32.10 2.05 19.70
N THR A 439 32.26 3.04 20.58
CA THR A 439 33.19 4.15 20.40
C THR A 439 34.24 4.21 21.51
N GLY A 440 35.53 4.15 21.15
CA GLY A 440 36.63 4.23 22.11
C GLY A 440 36.64 3.05 23.09
N ASN A 441 36.56 3.34 24.39
CA ASN A 441 36.52 2.34 25.48
C ASN A 441 35.09 1.88 25.84
N ILE A 442 34.07 2.21 25.04
CA ILE A 442 32.68 1.83 25.31
C ILE A 442 32.36 0.49 24.63
N ALA A 443 32.05 -0.53 25.43
CA ALA A 443 31.60 -1.83 24.97
C ALA A 443 30.09 -1.82 24.64
N PRO A 444 29.66 -2.32 23.48
CA PRO A 444 28.24 -2.54 23.23
C PRO A 444 27.73 -3.69 24.11
N ALA A 445 26.77 -3.42 24.99
CA ALA A 445 26.20 -4.43 25.88
C ALA A 445 24.87 -5.01 25.36
N GLY A 446 24.06 -4.23 24.65
CA GLY A 446 22.74 -4.69 24.20
C GLY A 446 21.87 -3.62 23.60
N ALA A 447 20.86 -4.04 22.84
CA ALA A 447 19.93 -3.17 22.16
C ALA A 447 18.50 -3.70 22.23
N PHE A 448 17.56 -2.82 22.57
CA PHE A 448 16.19 -3.19 22.91
C PHE A 448 15.16 -2.31 22.22
N PHE A 449 14.07 -2.94 21.75
CA PHE A 449 12.83 -2.23 21.49
C PHE A 449 12.08 -2.06 22.81
N LEU A 450 11.71 -0.81 23.13
CA LEU A 450 10.94 -0.49 24.31
C LEU A 450 9.51 -0.09 23.91
N PRO A 451 8.51 -0.96 24.20
CA PRO A 451 7.13 -0.69 23.82
C PRO A 451 6.53 0.45 24.66
N ILE A 452 6.04 1.49 23.99
CA ILE A 452 5.26 2.58 24.59
C ILE A 452 3.78 2.17 24.63
N GLY A 453 3.18 2.27 25.82
CA GLY A 453 1.79 1.89 26.09
C GLY A 453 1.64 0.44 26.52
N SER A 454 0.42 0.04 26.90
CA SER A 454 0.11 -1.34 27.31
C SER A 454 -0.19 -2.22 26.10
N ALA A 455 0.26 -3.48 26.15
CA ALA A 455 -0.20 -4.47 25.18
C ALA A 455 -1.66 -4.78 25.51
N THR A 456 -2.57 -4.63 24.55
CA THR A 456 -3.96 -5.09 24.74
C THR A 456 -3.94 -6.60 24.90
N SER A 457 -4.22 -7.09 26.10
CA SER A 457 -4.34 -8.52 26.42
C SER A 457 -5.78 -8.88 26.70
N SER A 458 -6.24 -10.00 26.15
CA SER A 458 -7.47 -10.64 26.58
C SER A 458 -7.21 -11.35 27.91
N ALA A 459 -7.83 -10.89 28.98
CA ALA A 459 -7.75 -11.47 30.31
C ALA A 459 -9.14 -11.88 30.80
N SER A 460 -9.23 -12.94 31.61
CA SER A 460 -10.43 -13.21 32.38
C SER A 460 -10.58 -12.13 33.48
N PRO A 461 -11.81 -11.88 33.99
CA PRO A 461 -12.03 -10.91 35.05
C PRO A 461 -11.20 -11.13 36.32
N SER A 462 -10.80 -12.38 36.59
CA SER A 462 -9.93 -12.76 37.72
C SER A 462 -8.49 -12.29 37.59
N ASP A 463 -8.05 -11.99 36.37
CA ASP A 463 -6.64 -11.78 36.06
C ASP A 463 -6.37 -10.30 35.72
N ILE A 464 -7.39 -9.43 35.80
CA ILE A 464 -7.31 -8.00 35.47
C ILE A 464 -6.22 -7.31 36.29
N ASP A 465 -6.19 -7.51 37.61
CA ASP A 465 -5.19 -6.89 38.49
C ASP A 465 -3.77 -7.38 38.17
N THR A 466 -3.63 -8.62 37.70
CA THR A 466 -2.33 -9.20 37.32
C THR A 466 -1.87 -8.67 35.96
N VAL A 467 -2.81 -8.43 35.06
CA VAL A 467 -2.59 -7.90 33.72
C VAL A 467 -2.25 -6.40 33.75
N GLU A 468 -2.94 -5.62 34.59
CA GLU A 468 -2.62 -4.20 34.83
C GLU A 468 -1.23 -4.03 35.46
N ALA A 469 -0.78 -4.99 36.27
CA ALA A 469 0.55 -4.98 36.88
C ALA A 469 1.68 -5.51 35.97
N THR A 470 1.37 -6.08 34.80
CA THR A 470 2.40 -6.71 33.96
C THR A 470 3.20 -5.66 33.19
N PHE A 471 4.47 -5.50 33.56
CA PHE A 471 5.41 -4.62 32.87
C PHE A 471 5.60 -5.03 31.40
N ASN A 472 5.53 -4.04 30.51
CA ASN A 472 5.73 -4.24 29.08
C ASN A 472 7.23 -4.33 28.77
N LYS A 473 7.78 -5.55 28.88
CA LYS A 473 9.23 -5.81 28.85
C LYS A 473 9.93 -5.22 27.63
N ALA A 474 11.14 -4.71 27.85
CA ALA A 474 12.10 -4.41 26.82
C ALA A 474 12.44 -5.70 26.05
N LYS A 475 12.21 -5.71 24.73
CA LYS A 475 12.46 -6.86 23.87
C LYS A 475 13.64 -6.57 22.96
N GLY A 476 14.73 -7.28 23.17
CA GLY A 476 15.97 -7.00 22.48
C GLY A 476 16.91 -8.17 22.43
N LEU A 477 18.16 -7.84 22.11
CA LEU A 477 19.30 -8.74 22.12
C LEU A 477 20.44 -8.07 22.88
N PHE A 478 21.17 -8.84 23.67
CA PHE A 478 22.26 -8.34 24.49
C PHE A 478 23.32 -9.42 24.74
N ASP A 479 24.53 -8.99 25.05
CA ASP A 479 25.60 -9.86 25.46
C ASP A 479 25.32 -10.37 26.87
N GLY A 480 25.15 -11.69 26.98
CA GLY A 480 24.75 -12.37 28.20
C GLY A 480 25.70 -12.15 29.37
N ARG A 481 26.93 -11.64 29.18
CA ARG A 481 27.83 -11.24 30.28
C ARG A 481 27.28 -10.10 31.13
N PHE A 482 26.45 -9.23 30.58
CA PHE A 482 25.95 -8.04 31.28
C PHE A 482 24.63 -8.28 32.03
N PHE A 483 24.08 -9.49 32.04
CA PHE A 483 22.73 -9.74 32.56
C PHE A 483 22.53 -9.29 34.01
N GLU A 484 23.53 -9.46 34.88
CA GLU A 484 23.49 -9.00 36.28
C GLU A 484 23.39 -7.49 36.40
N SER A 485 24.07 -6.77 35.51
CA SER A 485 24.06 -5.31 35.46
C SER A 485 22.79 -4.75 34.80
N LEU A 486 22.07 -5.56 34.01
CA LEU A 486 20.77 -5.18 33.44
C LEU A 486 19.65 -5.25 34.48
N ASP A 487 19.57 -6.35 35.24
CA ASP A 487 18.55 -6.59 36.26
C ASP A 487 19.15 -7.33 37.46
N THR A 488 19.50 -6.56 38.48
CA THR A 488 20.17 -7.06 39.68
C THR A 488 19.26 -7.98 40.50
N ALA A 489 17.95 -7.70 40.47
CA ALA A 489 16.95 -8.47 41.21
C ALA A 489 16.74 -9.85 40.57
N ALA A 490 16.63 -9.92 39.24
CA ALA A 490 16.50 -11.17 38.52
C ALA A 490 17.76 -12.05 38.66
N ALA A 491 18.96 -11.45 38.61
CA ALA A 491 20.21 -12.16 38.84
C ALA A 491 20.31 -12.77 40.24
N SER A 492 19.83 -12.06 41.26
CA SER A 492 19.93 -12.52 42.66
C SER A 492 18.85 -13.54 43.04
N SER A 493 17.62 -13.38 42.55
CA SER A 493 16.47 -14.20 42.94
C SER A 493 16.24 -15.42 42.03
N GLY A 494 16.80 -15.40 40.82
CA GLY A 494 16.51 -16.37 39.76
C GLY A 494 15.10 -16.19 39.19
N GLY A 495 14.88 -16.65 37.95
CA GLY A 495 13.59 -16.54 37.28
C GLY A 495 13.59 -15.56 36.11
N TRP A 496 12.38 -15.16 35.68
CA TRP A 496 12.20 -14.21 34.58
C TRP A 496 12.49 -12.79 35.05
N SER A 497 13.28 -12.04 34.29
CA SER A 497 13.39 -10.59 34.50
C SER A 497 12.02 -9.93 34.30
N GLU A 498 11.66 -9.00 35.19
CA GLU A 498 10.41 -8.24 35.08
C GLU A 498 10.49 -7.22 33.93
N PHE A 499 11.70 -6.73 33.64
CA PHE A 499 11.93 -5.61 32.74
C PHE A 499 12.45 -6.01 31.36
N TYR A 500 13.19 -7.12 31.26
CA TYR A 500 13.86 -7.56 30.03
C TYR A 500 13.46 -8.98 29.61
N ASN A 501 13.66 -9.30 28.33
CA ASN A 501 13.30 -10.60 27.76
C ASN A 501 14.33 -11.73 28.03
N PHE A 502 14.72 -11.96 29.29
CA PHE A 502 15.59 -13.10 29.67
C PHE A 502 15.16 -13.80 30.96
N TYR A 503 15.73 -15.00 31.18
CA TYR A 503 15.47 -15.85 32.34
C TYR A 503 16.78 -16.35 32.93
N VAL A 504 16.94 -16.23 34.24
CA VAL A 504 18.09 -16.74 35.02
C VAL A 504 17.73 -18.09 35.61
N ASN A 505 18.54 -19.10 35.31
CA ASN A 505 18.34 -20.46 35.79
C ASN A 505 18.90 -20.67 37.22
N LYS A 506 18.75 -21.89 37.74
CA LYS A 506 19.27 -22.25 39.07
C LYS A 506 20.79 -22.24 39.17
N ASP A 507 21.47 -22.35 38.03
CA ASP A 507 22.93 -22.32 37.92
C ASP A 507 23.46 -20.87 37.79
N GLY A 508 22.57 -19.87 37.81
CA GLY A 508 22.93 -18.46 37.67
C GLY A 508 23.16 -17.99 36.23
N GLU A 509 22.81 -18.79 35.22
CA GLU A 509 23.05 -18.44 33.82
C GLU A 509 21.78 -17.94 33.08
N PRO A 510 21.91 -16.98 32.14
CA PRO A 510 20.77 -16.40 31.41
C PRO A 510 20.35 -17.18 30.13
N TYR A 511 20.83 -18.42 29.94
CA TYR A 511 20.76 -19.12 28.65
C TYR A 511 19.71 -20.25 28.55
N SER A 512 18.98 -20.60 29.61
CA SER A 512 18.07 -21.76 29.61
C SER A 512 16.90 -21.68 28.61
N TYR A 513 16.51 -20.49 28.18
CA TYR A 513 15.48 -20.28 27.15
C TYR A 513 16.09 -19.67 25.88
N TYR A 514 17.24 -20.20 25.44
CA TYR A 514 18.06 -19.56 24.40
C TYR A 514 17.31 -19.21 23.11
N LYS A 515 16.36 -20.06 22.69
CA LYS A 515 15.51 -19.85 21.50
C LYS A 515 14.68 -18.57 21.51
N THR A 516 14.23 -18.13 22.68
CA THR A 516 13.27 -17.03 22.85
C THR A 516 13.81 -15.88 23.69
N SER A 517 14.87 -16.13 24.47
CA SER A 517 15.57 -15.14 25.28
C SER A 517 16.32 -14.13 24.41
N GLY A 518 16.43 -12.88 24.89
CA GLY A 518 17.29 -11.85 24.31
C GLY A 518 18.78 -12.06 24.62
N ALA A 519 19.12 -12.86 25.62
CA ALA A 519 20.52 -13.12 25.98
C ALA A 519 21.23 -13.90 24.85
N LEU A 520 22.37 -13.38 24.40
CA LEU A 520 23.28 -14.03 23.45
C LEU A 520 24.53 -14.49 24.20
N LYS A 521 25.06 -15.66 23.80
CA LYS A 521 26.40 -16.05 24.24
C LYS A 521 27.42 -15.07 23.65
N PRO A 522 28.56 -14.79 24.29
CA PRO A 522 29.56 -13.84 23.80
C PRO A 522 29.95 -14.07 22.33
N ASP A 523 30.29 -15.32 21.98
CA ASP A 523 30.64 -15.69 20.60
C ASP A 523 29.50 -15.48 19.59
N ASP A 524 28.24 -15.63 20.02
CA ASP A 524 27.07 -15.38 19.17
C ASP A 524 26.80 -13.88 19.01
N PHE A 525 27.08 -13.09 20.05
CA PHE A 525 26.97 -11.63 20.04
C PHE A 525 28.01 -11.02 19.10
N ASP A 526 29.27 -11.43 19.22
CA ASP A 526 30.35 -10.98 18.35
C ASP A 526 30.09 -11.39 16.88
N ALA A 527 29.67 -12.63 16.64
CA ALA A 527 29.33 -13.11 15.30
C ALA A 527 28.17 -12.31 14.67
N LEU A 528 27.17 -11.89 15.45
CA LEU A 528 26.09 -11.03 14.97
C LEU A 528 26.60 -9.67 14.51
N LEU A 529 27.50 -9.05 15.29
CA LEU A 529 28.09 -7.74 14.94
C LEU A 529 28.96 -7.83 13.68
N GLU A 530 29.83 -8.85 13.60
CA GLU A 530 30.66 -9.08 12.41
C GLU A 530 29.82 -9.39 11.16
N HIS A 531 28.78 -10.22 11.29
CA HIS A 531 27.86 -10.51 10.19
C HIS A 531 27.12 -9.26 9.72
N THR A 532 26.74 -8.40 10.66
CA THR A 532 26.09 -7.12 10.35
C THR A 532 27.00 -6.27 9.47
N GLU A 533 28.29 -6.15 9.79
CA GLU A 533 29.25 -5.44 8.94
C GLU A 533 29.37 -6.06 7.54
N ARG A 534 29.51 -7.40 7.45
CA ARG A 534 29.56 -8.12 6.16
C ARG A 534 28.30 -7.89 5.34
N CYS A 535 27.13 -7.91 5.98
CA CYS A 535 25.85 -7.69 5.34
C CYS A 535 25.74 -6.26 4.79
N ILE A 536 26.15 -5.25 5.56
CA ILE A 536 26.17 -3.85 5.12
C ILE A 536 27.07 -3.70 3.88
N LYS A 537 28.30 -4.25 3.92
CA LYS A 537 29.24 -4.21 2.78
C LYS A 537 28.59 -4.78 1.51
N LYS A 538 28.03 -5.99 1.60
CA LYS A 538 27.36 -6.65 0.47
C LYS A 538 26.20 -5.82 -0.10
N LEU A 539 25.34 -5.26 0.75
CA LEU A 539 24.23 -4.42 0.31
C LEU A 539 24.72 -3.17 -0.42
N ILE A 540 25.85 -2.59 0.01
CA ILE A 540 26.43 -1.43 -0.67
C ILE A 540 27.10 -1.80 -1.99
N GLU A 541 27.78 -2.94 -2.06
CA GLU A 541 28.33 -3.45 -3.31
C GLU A 541 27.23 -3.67 -4.36
N ASP A 542 26.13 -4.31 -3.97
CA ASP A 542 24.98 -4.53 -4.85
C ASP A 542 24.33 -3.21 -5.31
N LEU A 543 24.23 -2.23 -4.39
CA LEU A 543 23.69 -0.90 -4.69
C LEU A 543 24.56 -0.17 -5.73
N VAL A 544 25.88 -0.19 -5.54
CA VAL A 544 26.85 0.49 -6.42
C VAL A 544 27.10 -0.30 -7.71
N ALA A 545 26.72 -1.57 -7.77
CA ALA A 545 26.62 -2.33 -9.00
C ALA A 545 25.39 -1.92 -9.86
N GLY A 546 24.55 -1.00 -9.38
CA GLY A 546 23.38 -0.52 -10.13
C GLY A 546 22.18 -1.45 -10.04
N THR A 547 22.10 -2.27 -8.99
CA THR A 547 21.02 -3.23 -8.81
C THR A 547 19.73 -2.52 -8.45
N ILE A 548 18.80 -2.43 -9.40
CA ILE A 548 17.44 -1.90 -9.20
C ILE A 548 16.34 -2.91 -9.54
N ARG A 549 16.68 -4.21 -9.47
CA ARG A 549 15.81 -5.33 -9.88
C ARG A 549 14.49 -5.32 -9.10
N ILE A 550 13.41 -5.73 -9.76
CA ILE A 550 12.08 -5.85 -9.16
C ILE A 550 11.93 -7.25 -8.54
N THR A 551 12.71 -7.51 -7.47
CA THR A 551 12.76 -8.80 -6.78
C THR A 551 12.48 -8.60 -5.28
N PRO A 552 11.22 -8.37 -4.89
CA PRO A 552 10.85 -8.21 -3.49
C PRO A 552 11.13 -9.50 -2.70
N CYS A 553 11.66 -9.36 -1.49
CA CYS A 553 11.88 -10.51 -0.61
C CYS A 553 10.55 -11.11 -0.12
N ARG A 554 10.55 -12.42 0.16
CA ARG A 554 9.40 -13.10 0.77
C ARG A 554 9.86 -14.11 1.81
N ILE A 555 9.39 -13.95 3.05
CA ILE A 555 9.59 -14.91 4.15
C ILE A 555 8.22 -15.48 4.52
N GLY A 556 7.99 -16.74 4.18
CA GLY A 556 6.66 -17.36 4.31
C GLY A 556 5.59 -16.60 3.52
N THR A 557 4.59 -16.05 4.21
CA THR A 557 3.53 -15.22 3.61
C THR A 557 3.85 -13.72 3.63
N ASN A 558 4.91 -13.31 4.31
CA ASN A 558 5.25 -11.90 4.50
C ASN A 558 6.05 -11.37 3.30
N SER A 559 5.59 -10.25 2.75
CA SER A 559 6.22 -9.54 1.64
C SER A 559 6.19 -8.03 1.90
N PRO A 560 7.23 -7.27 1.52
CA PRO A 560 7.23 -5.81 1.63
C PRO A 560 6.19 -5.16 0.69
N CYS A 561 5.72 -5.89 -0.32
CA CYS A 561 4.75 -5.38 -1.29
C CYS A 561 3.40 -4.99 -0.66
N THR A 562 3.02 -5.61 0.45
CA THR A 562 1.75 -5.34 1.15
C THR A 562 1.63 -3.87 1.58
N TRP A 563 2.75 -3.25 1.94
CA TRP A 563 2.81 -1.87 2.46
C TRP A 563 3.67 -0.96 1.58
N CYS A 564 3.90 -1.34 0.31
CA CYS A 564 4.76 -0.60 -0.60
C CYS A 564 3.95 0.40 -1.44
N ASP A 565 4.21 1.69 -1.24
CA ASP A 565 3.61 2.78 -2.04
C ASP A 565 3.98 2.74 -3.53
N TYR A 566 5.07 2.03 -3.87
CA TYR A 566 5.63 1.99 -5.22
C TYR A 566 5.12 0.82 -6.06
N ARG A 567 4.14 0.05 -5.57
CA ARG A 567 3.55 -1.08 -6.32
C ARG A 567 2.99 -0.68 -7.69
N PRO A 568 2.26 0.44 -7.86
CA PRO A 568 1.78 0.88 -9.18
C PRO A 568 2.92 1.28 -10.14
N LEU A 569 4.09 1.65 -9.59
CA LEU A 569 5.26 2.05 -10.37
C LEU A 569 6.08 0.85 -10.84
N CYS A 570 6.34 -0.11 -9.95
CA CYS A 570 7.13 -1.29 -10.31
C CYS A 570 6.33 -2.29 -11.15
N ARG A 571 4.99 -2.24 -11.11
CA ARG A 571 4.10 -3.16 -11.84
C ARG A 571 4.45 -4.64 -11.63
N PHE A 572 4.96 -4.98 -10.45
CA PHE A 572 5.31 -6.36 -10.11
C PHE A 572 4.11 -7.26 -10.36
N ASP A 573 4.32 -8.27 -11.20
CA ASP A 573 3.34 -9.28 -11.56
C ASP A 573 4.00 -10.65 -11.39
N TRP A 574 3.39 -11.49 -10.57
CA TRP A 574 3.92 -12.82 -10.23
C TRP A 574 3.96 -13.78 -11.42
N GLN A 575 3.28 -13.47 -12.52
CA GLN A 575 3.33 -14.27 -13.75
C GLN A 575 4.62 -14.02 -14.56
N ILE A 576 5.27 -12.86 -14.39
CA ILE A 576 6.48 -12.47 -15.14
C ILE A 576 7.64 -12.01 -14.25
N ASN A 577 7.42 -11.90 -12.93
CA ASN A 577 8.42 -11.54 -11.94
C ASN A 577 8.44 -12.53 -10.78
N ASP A 578 9.62 -12.76 -10.23
CA ASP A 578 9.83 -13.66 -9.10
C ASP A 578 10.05 -12.93 -7.77
N TYR A 579 9.61 -13.57 -6.70
CA TYR A 579 10.01 -13.18 -5.34
C TYR A 579 11.41 -13.72 -5.02
N ASN A 580 12.20 -12.96 -4.26
CA ASN A 580 13.37 -13.52 -3.59
C ASN A 580 12.91 -14.28 -2.34
N ILE A 581 12.71 -15.59 -2.46
CA ILE A 581 12.21 -16.44 -1.37
C ILE A 581 13.33 -16.68 -0.34
N LEU A 582 13.08 -16.24 0.88
CA LEU A 582 14.00 -16.36 2.01
C LEU A 582 13.44 -17.36 3.03
N GLU A 583 14.33 -18.19 3.58
CA GLU A 583 13.95 -19.22 4.55
C GLU A 583 13.54 -18.60 5.89
N ASN A 584 12.38 -19.02 6.43
CA ASN A 584 11.93 -18.62 7.75
C ASN A 584 12.63 -19.46 8.82
N ILE A 585 13.67 -18.91 9.44
CA ILE A 585 14.51 -19.60 10.42
C ILE A 585 14.45 -18.93 11.79
N GLY A 586 14.62 -19.73 12.84
CA GLY A 586 14.68 -19.23 14.21
C GLY A 586 16.05 -18.66 14.60
N LYS A 587 16.13 -18.10 15.81
CA LYS A 587 17.34 -17.48 16.38
C LYS A 587 18.61 -18.35 16.26
N GLU A 588 18.55 -19.59 16.72
CA GLU A 588 19.74 -20.48 16.77
C GLU A 588 20.31 -20.75 15.37
N GLN A 589 19.45 -21.13 14.42
CA GLN A 589 19.85 -21.38 13.04
C GLN A 589 20.35 -20.11 12.34
N ALA A 590 19.75 -18.97 12.63
CA ALA A 590 20.22 -17.69 12.10
C ALA A 590 21.63 -17.37 12.61
N LEU A 591 21.89 -17.51 13.91
CA LEU A 591 23.21 -17.30 14.51
C LEU A 591 24.26 -18.28 13.99
N GLU A 592 23.91 -19.56 13.82
CA GLU A 592 24.82 -20.54 13.19
C GLU A 592 25.18 -20.16 11.74
N LYS A 593 24.24 -19.61 10.98
CA LYS A 593 24.49 -19.11 9.62
C LYS A 593 25.32 -17.81 9.64
N MET A 594 25.16 -16.96 10.65
CA MET A 594 25.96 -15.72 10.82
C MET A 594 27.42 -16.00 11.17
N LYS A 595 27.73 -17.15 11.77
CA LYS A 595 29.11 -17.58 12.06
C LYS A 595 29.90 -18.08 10.86
N LYS A 596 29.20 -18.42 9.77
CA LYS A 596 29.80 -18.84 8.50
C LYS A 596 30.07 -17.62 7.64
#